data_AF-A0ABC8UEY7-F1
#
_entry.id   AF-A0ABC8UEY7-F1
#
_cell.length_a   1.000
_cell.length_b   1.000
_cell.length_c   1.000
_cell.angle_alpha   90.00
_cell.angle_beta   90.00
_cell.angle_gamma   90.00
#
_symmetry.space_group_name_H-M   'P 1'
#
loop_
_entity.id
_entity.type
_entity.pdbx_description
1 polymer ?
#
loop_
_entity_poly.entity_id
_entity_poly.type
_entity_poly.pdbx_seq_one_letter_code
_entity_poly.pdbx_strand_id
1 'polypeptide(L)'
;GSTMGTQNRITMASQATVLNNVGGSMYTDDYFDLLPPGFRFKPTDQELIDHYLWNKISKRCLAPNRIRDVDLYKFNPQQLFR
;
A
#
# COMPACT_ATOMS: atom_id res chain seq x y z
N GLY A 1 0.02 -21.79 -22.76
CA GLY A 1 -0.40 -20.39 -22.99
C GLY A 1 -0.77 -19.76 -21.66
N SER A 2 0.21 -19.21 -20.95
CA SER A 2 0.02 -18.73 -19.57
C SER A 2 0.95 -17.54 -19.30
N THR A 3 0.59 -16.32 -19.71
CA THR A 3 1.44 -15.13 -19.43
C THR A 3 0.73 -13.78 -19.41
N MET A 4 -0.58 -13.71 -19.17
CA MET A 4 -1.26 -12.40 -19.04
C MET A 4 -1.58 -11.97 -17.59
N GLY A 5 -1.53 -12.89 -16.60
CA GLY A 5 -1.83 -12.57 -15.20
C GLY A 5 -0.64 -12.10 -14.36
N THR A 6 0.59 -12.52 -14.71
CA THR A 6 1.79 -12.28 -13.88
C THR A 6 2.54 -11.00 -14.26
N GLN A 7 2.38 -10.53 -15.51
CA GLN A 7 3.13 -9.38 -16.03
C GLN A 7 2.77 -8.07 -15.33
N ASN A 8 1.52 -7.91 -14.87
CA ASN A 8 1.08 -6.71 -14.15
C ASN A 8 1.58 -6.63 -12.70
N ARG A 9 2.12 -7.73 -12.15
CA ARG A 9 2.69 -7.76 -10.79
C ARG A 9 4.18 -7.39 -10.78
N ILE A 10 4.89 -7.60 -11.89
CA ILE A 10 6.35 -7.46 -11.96
C ILE A 10 6.77 -6.00 -12.24
N THR A 11 5.96 -5.19 -12.92
CA THR A 11 6.33 -3.81 -13.31
C THR A 11 6.24 -2.77 -12.19
N MET A 12 5.51 -3.03 -11.10
CA MET A 12 5.35 -2.08 -9.98
C MET A 12 6.44 -2.20 -8.90
N ALA A 13 7.01 -3.39 -8.72
CA ALA A 13 8.03 -3.63 -7.68
C ALA A 13 9.37 -2.94 -8.01
N SER A 14 9.71 -2.79 -9.29
CA SER A 14 10.94 -2.13 -9.73
C SER A 14 10.90 -0.60 -9.60
N GLN A 15 9.71 0.01 -9.62
CA GLN A 15 9.55 1.45 -9.42
C GLN A 15 9.55 1.84 -7.93
N ALA A 16 9.18 0.92 -7.05
CA ALA A 16 9.20 1.13 -5.60
C ALA A 16 10.62 1.25 -4.99
N THR A 17 11.67 0.79 -5.68
CA THR A 17 13.05 0.88 -5.17
C THR A 17 13.60 2.30 -5.14
N VAL A 18 13.14 3.18 -6.04
CA VAL A 18 13.68 4.55 -6.20
C VAL A 18 13.16 5.53 -5.12
N LEU A 19 12.09 5.20 -4.39
CA LEU A 19 11.34 6.18 -3.58
C LEU A 19 11.64 6.16 -2.07
N ASN A 20 12.51 5.27 -1.59
CA ASN A 20 12.63 4.98 -0.15
C ASN A 20 13.51 5.97 0.65
N ASN A 21 14.08 6.98 0.00
CA ASN A 21 14.97 7.97 0.65
C ASN A 21 14.35 9.36 0.81
N VAL A 22 13.08 9.55 0.45
CA VAL A 22 12.37 10.83 0.62
C VAL A 22 11.22 10.63 1.61
N GLY A 23 11.39 11.19 2.81
CA GLY A 23 10.33 11.32 3.80
C GLY A 23 9.27 12.29 3.29
N GLY A 24 8.26 11.78 2.60
CA GLY A 24 7.09 12.55 2.19
C GLY A 24 6.31 11.92 1.03
N SER A 25 5.02 11.69 1.25
CA SER A 25 3.92 11.76 0.27
C SER A 25 4.22 11.42 -1.21
N MET A 26 4.78 10.24 -1.52
CA MET A 26 5.02 9.82 -2.92
C MET A 26 4.22 8.58 -3.35
N TYR A 27 3.16 8.26 -2.63
CA TYR A 27 1.98 7.64 -3.25
C TYR A 27 0.96 8.75 -3.36
N THR A 28 1.15 9.55 -4.40
CA THR A 28 0.28 10.66 -4.76
C THR A 28 -1.10 10.10 -5.14
N ASP A 29 -2.15 10.88 -4.90
CA ASP A 29 -3.51 10.45 -5.22
C ASP A 29 -3.69 10.12 -6.71
N ASP A 30 -2.83 10.68 -7.58
CA ASP A 30 -2.74 10.38 -9.00
C ASP A 30 -2.61 8.87 -9.30
N TYR A 31 -1.87 8.10 -8.50
CA TYR A 31 -1.76 6.64 -8.65
C TYR A 31 -3.10 5.95 -8.40
N PHE A 32 -3.84 6.39 -7.38
CA PHE A 32 -5.13 5.79 -7.04
C PHE A 32 -6.23 6.23 -8.00
N ASP A 33 -6.12 7.41 -8.59
CA ASP A 33 -7.03 7.93 -9.60
C ASP A 33 -6.93 7.16 -10.93
N LEU A 34 -5.81 6.50 -11.19
CA LEU A 34 -5.61 5.61 -12.34
C LEU A 34 -6.27 4.22 -12.15
N LEU A 35 -6.75 3.88 -10.95
CA LEU A 35 -7.32 2.57 -10.69
C LEU A 35 -8.74 2.45 -11.28
N PRO A 36 -9.09 1.29 -11.87
CA PRO A 36 -10.44 1.09 -12.39
C PRO A 36 -11.52 1.27 -11.31
N PRO A 37 -12.70 1.80 -11.69
CA PRO A 37 -13.84 1.89 -10.77
C PRO A 37 -14.14 0.53 -10.13
N GLY A 38 -14.29 0.53 -8.79
CA GLY A 38 -14.55 -0.69 -8.02
C GLY A 38 -13.31 -1.40 -7.49
N PHE A 39 -12.09 -0.97 -7.87
CA PHE A 39 -10.87 -1.44 -7.21
C PHE A 39 -10.88 -1.00 -5.74
N ARG A 40 -10.70 -1.97 -4.83
CA ARG A 40 -10.79 -1.75 -3.38
C ARG A 40 -9.70 -2.54 -2.68
N PHE A 41 -9.25 -1.99 -1.56
CA PHE A 41 -8.36 -2.68 -0.66
C PHE A 41 -9.10 -3.83 0.04
N LYS A 42 -8.76 -5.07 -0.33
CA LYS A 42 -9.33 -6.33 0.19
C LYS A 42 -8.21 -7.39 0.33
N PRO A 43 -7.18 -7.15 1.17
CA PRO A 43 -6.13 -8.13 1.38
C PRO A 43 -6.67 -9.36 2.11
N THR A 44 -6.02 -10.50 1.92
CA THR A 44 -6.12 -11.63 2.86
C THR A 44 -5.32 -11.35 4.14
N ASP A 45 -5.58 -12.10 5.21
CA ASP A 45 -4.84 -11.96 6.46
C ASP A 45 -3.33 -12.15 6.26
N GLN A 46 -2.94 -13.14 5.45
CA GLN A 46 -1.55 -13.42 5.13
C GLN A 46 -0.90 -12.25 4.37
N GLU A 47 -1.60 -11.68 3.38
CA GLU A 47 -1.08 -10.53 2.62
C GLU A 47 -0.94 -9.29 3.51
N LEU A 48 -1.90 -9.06 4.42
CA LEU A 48 -1.84 -7.95 5.37
C LEU A 48 -0.61 -8.08 6.27
N ILE A 49 -0.33 -9.27 6.78
CA ILE A 49 0.81 -9.53 7.66
C ILE A 49 2.12 -9.40 6.87
N ASP A 50 2.31 -10.17 5.80
CA ASP A 50 3.59 -10.30 5.12
C ASP A 50 3.97 -9.05 4.33
N HIS A 51 3.01 -8.43 3.64
CA HIS A 51 3.30 -7.36 2.70
C HIS A 51 3.15 -5.96 3.28
N TYR A 52 2.39 -5.80 4.37
CA TYR A 52 2.16 -4.50 4.99
C TYR A 52 2.78 -4.41 6.38
N LEU A 53 2.39 -5.27 7.32
CA LEU A 53 2.85 -5.16 8.71
C LEU A 53 4.34 -5.52 8.85
N TRP A 54 4.75 -6.67 8.31
CA TRP A 54 6.12 -7.14 8.38
C TRP A 54 7.09 -6.21 7.65
N ASN A 55 6.70 -5.74 6.46
CA ASN A 55 7.50 -4.79 5.70
C ASN A 55 7.66 -3.45 6.44
N LYS A 56 6.60 -2.95 7.08
CA LYS A 56 6.63 -1.71 7.86
C LYS A 56 7.64 -1.80 9.01
N ILE A 57 7.58 -2.85 9.83
CA ILE A 57 8.51 -3.03 10.96
C ILE A 57 9.95 -3.30 10.49
N SER A 58 10.09 -3.94 9.32
CA SER A 58 11.40 -4.24 8.71
C SER A 58 11.98 -3.05 7.93
N LYS A 59 11.32 -1.89 7.92
CA LYS A 59 11.68 -0.72 7.10
C LYS A 59 11.87 -1.04 5.61
N ARG A 60 11.08 -1.99 5.11
CA ARG A 60 11.05 -2.37 3.69
C ARG A 60 10.02 -1.52 2.95
N CYS A 61 10.17 -1.44 1.62
CA CYS A 61 9.24 -0.75 0.75
C CYS A 61 7.83 -1.33 0.92
N LEU A 62 6.86 -0.46 1.22
CA LEU A 62 5.44 -0.82 1.22
C LEU A 62 4.87 -0.55 -0.17
N ALA A 63 3.94 -1.38 -0.62
CA ALA A 63 3.16 -1.09 -1.82
C ALA A 63 2.38 0.23 -1.65
N PRO A 64 2.02 0.94 -2.74
CA PRO A 64 1.12 2.09 -2.69
C PRO A 64 -0.12 1.78 -1.85
N ASN A 65 -0.31 2.52 -0.75
CA ASN A 65 -1.42 2.28 0.16
C ASN A 65 -1.90 3.57 0.83
N ARG A 66 -3.16 3.57 1.28
CA ARG A 66 -3.79 4.68 2.01
C ARG A 66 -3.83 4.43 3.53
N ILE A 67 -2.93 3.59 4.06
CA ILE A 67 -2.86 3.27 5.49
C ILE A 67 -2.12 4.40 6.20
N ARG A 68 -2.78 5.06 7.15
CA ARG A 68 -2.21 6.18 7.91
C ARG A 68 -1.58 5.69 9.21
N ASP A 69 -0.52 6.35 9.64
CA ASP A 69 0.07 6.15 10.97
C ASP A 69 -0.75 6.93 12.01
N VAL A 70 -1.38 6.19 12.93
CA VAL A 70 -2.19 6.76 13.99
C VAL A 70 -1.97 5.99 15.29
N ASP A 71 -1.91 6.71 16.40
CA ASP A 71 -1.95 6.12 17.73
C ASP A 71 -3.42 5.81 18.09
N LEU A 72 -3.85 4.58 17.76
CA LEU A 72 -5.25 4.17 17.85
C LEU A 72 -5.88 4.40 19.23
N TYR A 73 -5.10 4.28 20.31
CA TYR A 73 -5.62 4.36 21.67
C TYR A 73 -5.90 5.78 22.15
N LYS A 74 -5.46 6.80 21.41
CA LYS A 74 -5.73 8.21 21.72
C LYS A 74 -7.04 8.74 21.16
N PHE A 75 -7.72 7.96 20.31
CA PHE A 75 -8.89 8.42 19.57
C PHE A 75 -10.10 7.54 19.85
N ASN A 76 -11.28 8.17 19.87
CA ASN A 76 -12.53 7.44 19.80
C ASN A 76 -12.68 6.82 18.40
N PRO A 77 -13.30 5.63 18.24
CA PRO A 77 -13.49 5.01 16.94
C PRO A 77 -14.13 5.93 15.89
N GLN A 78 -15.06 6.80 16.30
CA GLN A 78 -15.73 7.77 15.42
C GLN A 78 -14.81 8.89 14.90
N GLN A 79 -13.68 9.14 15.56
CA GLN A 79 -12.70 10.14 15.14
C GLN A 79 -11.75 9.59 14.07
N LEU A 80 -11.63 8.26 13.93
CA LEU A 80 -10.73 7.62 12.97
C LEU A 80 -11.25 7.63 11.53
N PHE A 81 -12.54 7.85 11.33
CA PHE A 81 -13.16 7.97 10.00
C PHE A 81 -13.12 9.39 9.43
N ARG A 82 -12.70 10.38 10.23
CA ARG A 82 -12.62 11.79 9.83
C ARG A 82 -11.33 12.12 9.09
#